data_AF-A0A7W6J3F3-F1
#
_entry.id   AF-A0A7W6J3F3-F1
#
_cell.length_a   1.000
_cell.length_b   1.000
_cell.length_c   1.000
_cell.angle_alpha   90.00
_cell.angle_beta   90.00
_cell.angle_gamma   90.00
#
_symmetry.space_group_name_H-M   'P 1'
#
loop_
_entity.id
_entity.type
_entity.pdbx_description
1 polymer ?
#
loop_
_entity_poly.entity_id
_entity_poly.type
_entity_poly.pdbx_seq_one_letter_code
_entity_poly.pdbx_strand_id
1 'polypeptide(L)'
;MAATYIPEPYKCVTASEIEDAMAAAILDRIEQRGLTAAEISRRYPSIRSGHIAKLQRGDMLGFRMLSALTEAVGLRVNIEVTP
;
A
#
# COMPACT_ATOMS: atom_id res chain seq x y z
N MET A 1 -15.47 -24.65 22.98
CA MET A 1 -15.12 -24.08 21.68
C MET A 1 -14.01 -23.08 21.92
N ALA A 2 -12.79 -23.34 21.44
CA ALA A 2 -11.69 -22.41 21.61
C ALA A 2 -12.07 -21.09 20.90
N ALA A 3 -12.03 -19.98 21.63
CA ALA A 3 -12.27 -18.68 21.04
C ALA A 3 -11.23 -18.46 19.93
N THR A 4 -11.69 -18.18 18.71
CA THR A 4 -10.83 -17.80 17.59
C THR A 4 -10.08 -16.54 18.02
N TYR A 5 -8.78 -16.66 18.26
CA TYR A 5 -7.93 -15.53 18.61
C TYR A 5 -7.87 -14.59 17.40
N ILE A 6 -8.50 -13.43 17.51
CA ILE A 6 -8.39 -12.35 16.53
C ILE A 6 -7.37 -11.36 17.11
N PRO A 7 -6.13 -11.30 16.59
CA PRO A 7 -5.06 -10.47 17.15
C PRO A 7 -5.40 -8.96 17.14
N GLU A 8 -6.17 -8.53 16.14
CA GLU A 8 -6.59 -7.14 15.94
C GLU A 8 -8.11 -7.07 15.73
N PRO A 9 -8.91 -6.55 16.69
CA PRO A 9 -10.37 -6.62 16.63
C PRO A 9 -11.00 -5.80 15.49
N TYR A 10 -10.25 -4.86 14.92
CA TYR A 10 -10.74 -3.92 13.89
C TYR A 10 -10.05 -4.10 12.53
N LYS A 11 -9.12 -5.06 12.41
CA LYS A 11 -8.41 -5.32 11.15
C LYS A 11 -7.91 -6.76 11.11
N CYS A 12 -8.16 -7.46 10.02
CA CYS A 12 -7.65 -8.82 9.86
C CYS A 12 -6.13 -8.78 9.64
N VAL A 13 -5.39 -9.74 10.23
CA VAL A 13 -3.94 -9.88 10.04
C VAL A 13 -3.58 -9.91 8.55
N THR A 14 -4.33 -10.67 7.75
CA THR A 14 -4.15 -10.75 6.29
C THR A 14 -4.28 -9.38 5.61
N ALA A 15 -5.16 -8.50 6.08
CA ALA A 15 -5.28 -7.17 5.52
C ALA A 15 -4.06 -6.31 5.84
N SER A 16 -3.51 -6.42 7.05
CA SER A 16 -2.25 -5.76 7.42
C SER A 16 -1.07 -6.29 6.58
N GLU A 17 -0.94 -7.61 6.42
CA GLU A 17 0.12 -8.21 5.59
C GLU A 17 0.05 -7.75 4.12
N ILE A 18 -1.16 -7.67 3.56
CA ILE A 18 -1.36 -7.15 2.19
C ILE A 18 -0.95 -5.68 2.11
N GLU A 19 -1.38 -4.85 3.06
CA GLU A 19 -1.05 -3.42 3.08
C GLU A 19 0.47 -3.19 3.22
N ASP A 20 1.14 -3.96 4.06
CA ASP A 20 2.59 -3.89 4.27
C ASP A 20 3.35 -4.31 3.01
N ALA A 21 2.95 -5.43 2.38
CA ALA A 21 3.55 -5.89 1.13
C ALA A 21 3.37 -4.87 0.00
N MET A 22 2.18 -4.26 -0.11
CA MET A 22 1.92 -3.19 -1.07
C MET A 22 2.78 -1.96 -0.79
N ALA A 23 2.87 -1.52 0.46
CA ALA A 23 3.65 -0.36 0.85
C ALA A 23 5.13 -0.52 0.49
N ALA A 24 5.72 -1.67 0.83
CA ALA A 24 7.10 -2.01 0.49
C ALA A 24 7.33 -2.00 -1.03
N ALA A 25 6.49 -2.70 -1.79
CA ALA A 25 6.62 -2.76 -3.25
C ALA A 25 6.49 -1.38 -3.92
N ILE A 26 5.61 -0.52 -3.42
CA ILE A 26 5.47 0.86 -3.91
C ILE A 26 6.74 1.68 -3.65
N LEU A 27 7.29 1.62 -2.43
CA LEU A 27 8.50 2.35 -2.08
C LEU A 27 9.70 1.91 -2.92
N ASP A 28 9.92 0.60 -3.05
CA ASP A 28 10.96 0.03 -3.91
C ASP A 28 10.80 0.52 -5.36
N ARG A 29 9.57 0.55 -5.87
CA ARG A 29 9.31 1.01 -7.23
C ARG A 29 9.58 2.50 -7.41
N ILE A 30 9.23 3.32 -6.42
CA ILE A 30 9.50 4.76 -6.43
C ILE A 30 11.01 4.99 -6.48
N GLU A 31 11.77 4.27 -5.64
CA GLU A 31 13.23 4.37 -5.59
C GLU A 31 13.88 3.93 -6.90
N GLN A 32 13.55 2.73 -7.39
CA GLN A 32 14.11 2.17 -8.63
C GLN A 32 13.90 3.06 -9.87
N ARG A 33 12.79 3.79 -9.90
CA ARG A 33 12.40 4.64 -11.04
C ARG A 33 12.67 6.12 -10.81
N GLY A 34 13.14 6.51 -9.62
CA GLY A 34 13.32 7.91 -9.24
C GLY A 34 12.03 8.72 -9.36
N LEU A 35 10.87 8.13 -9.08
CA LEU A 35 9.58 8.80 -9.27
C LEU A 35 9.42 9.94 -8.28
N THR A 36 9.13 11.13 -8.80
CA THR A 36 8.81 12.29 -7.97
C THR A 36 7.34 12.30 -7.59
N ALA A 37 7.02 12.96 -6.47
CA ALA A 37 5.63 13.17 -6.06
C ALA A 37 4.79 13.87 -7.14
N ALA A 38 5.40 14.77 -7.91
CA ALA A 38 4.73 15.48 -9.00
C ALA A 38 4.35 14.53 -10.15
N GLU A 39 5.23 13.59 -10.52
CA GLU A 39 4.94 12.62 -11.58
C GLU A 39 3.85 11.63 -11.18
N ILE A 40 3.88 11.19 -9.92
CA ILE A 40 2.84 10.31 -9.35
C ILE A 40 1.50 11.05 -9.35
N SER A 41 1.46 12.29 -8.86
CA SER A 41 0.25 13.10 -8.83
C SER A 41 -0.29 13.42 -10.23
N ARG A 42 0.59 13.61 -11.23
CA ARG A 42 0.18 13.80 -12.63
C ARG A 42 -0.57 12.59 -13.19
N ARG A 43 -0.16 11.37 -12.80
CA ARG A 43 -0.84 10.14 -13.20
C ARG A 43 -2.12 9.91 -12.40
N TYR A 44 -2.12 10.28 -11.12
CA TYR A 44 -3.24 10.09 -10.23
C TYR A 44 -3.44 11.33 -9.32
N PRO A 45 -4.27 12.30 -9.73
CA PRO A 45 -4.38 13.61 -9.05
C PRO A 45 -4.89 13.56 -7.61
N SER A 46 -5.56 12.48 -7.21
CA SER A 46 -5.98 12.26 -5.81
C SER A 46 -4.79 12.00 -4.87
N ILE A 47 -3.63 11.62 -5.41
CA ILE A 47 -2.41 11.35 -4.65
C ILE A 47 -1.66 12.67 -4.47
N ARG A 48 -1.52 13.06 -3.20
CA ARG A 48 -0.79 14.26 -2.78
C ARG A 48 0.59 13.87 -2.26
N SER A 49 1.53 14.80 -2.28
CA SER A 49 2.87 14.62 -1.70
C SER A 49 2.82 14.14 -0.24
N GLY A 50 1.84 14.62 0.54
CA GLY A 50 1.64 14.17 1.91
C GLY A 50 1.33 12.67 2.07
N HIS A 51 0.70 12.03 1.08
CA HIS A 51 0.49 10.58 1.12
C HIS A 51 1.80 9.81 0.92
N ILE A 52 2.65 10.30 0.02
CA ILE A 52 3.96 9.70 -0.24
C ILE A 52 4.88 9.88 0.98
N ALA A 53 4.87 11.07 1.60
CA ALA A 53 5.62 11.31 2.82
C ALA A 53 5.16 10.42 4.00
N LYS A 54 3.85 10.20 4.13
CA LYS A 54 3.29 9.24 5.11
C LYS A 54 3.84 7.83 4.86
N LEU A 55 3.76 7.37 3.62
CA LEU A 55 4.26 6.06 3.22
C LEU A 55 5.76 5.89 3.55
N GLN A 56 6.59 6.89 3.24
CA GLN A 56 8.03 6.88 3.51
C GLN A 56 8.37 6.85 5.01
N ARG A 57 7.50 7.37 5.88
CA ARG A 57 7.68 7.32 7.33
C ARG A 57 7.17 6.02 7.95
N GLY A 58 6.57 5.14 7.17
CA GLY A 58 5.91 3.93 7.66
C GLY A 58 4.52 4.20 8.27
N ASP A 59 3.92 5.37 8.02
CA ASP A 59 2.54 5.63 8.44
C ASP A 59 1.61 4.74 7.61
N MET A 60 0.67 4.05 8.29
CA MET A 60 -0.29 3.21 7.58
C MET A 60 -1.18 4.04 6.64
N LEU A 61 -1.23 3.61 5.38
CA LEU A 61 -2.22 4.05 4.41
C LEU A 61 -3.22 2.92 4.23
N GLY A 62 -4.52 3.24 4.25
CA GLY A 62 -5.54 2.21 4.02
C GLY A 62 -5.45 1.63 2.61
N PHE A 63 -5.85 0.37 2.46
CA PHE A 63 -5.82 -0.42 1.23
C PHE A 63 -6.19 0.37 -0.04
N ARG A 64 -7.30 1.12 -0.03
CA ARG A 64 -7.74 1.92 -1.19
C ARG A 64 -6.68 2.92 -1.67
N MET A 65 -5.98 3.59 -0.76
CA MET A 65 -4.93 4.55 -1.11
C MET A 65 -3.70 3.84 -1.66
N LEU A 66 -3.34 2.69 -1.07
CA LEU A 66 -2.25 1.85 -1.56
C LEU A 66 -2.54 1.30 -2.95
N SER A 67 -3.79 0.91 -3.28
CA SER A 67 -4.18 0.51 -4.63
C SER A 67 -3.97 1.64 -5.64
N ALA A 68 -4.42 2.86 -5.32
CA ALA A 68 -4.22 4.01 -6.21
C ALA A 68 -2.73 4.32 -6.42
N LEU A 69 -1.92 4.25 -5.36
CA LEU A 69 -0.46 4.42 -5.45
C LEU A 69 0.18 3.33 -6.31
N THR A 70 -0.21 2.06 -6.13
CA THR A 70 0.26 0.92 -6.91
C THR A 70 0.06 1.16 -8.41
N GLU A 71 -1.14 1.61 -8.81
CA GLU A 71 -1.43 1.95 -10.20
C GLU A 71 -0.60 3.16 -10.68
N ALA A 72 -0.49 4.21 -9.86
CA ALA A 72 0.24 5.43 -10.22
C ALA A 72 1.73 5.17 -10.47
N VAL A 73 2.34 4.27 -9.71
CA VAL A 73 3.75 3.86 -9.89
C VAL A 73 3.92 2.77 -10.97
N GLY A 74 2.82 2.27 -11.53
CA GLY A 74 2.80 1.31 -12.63
C GLY A 74 3.09 -0.13 -12.20
N LEU A 75 2.74 -0.50 -10.97
CA LEU A 75 2.77 -1.87 -10.49
C LEU A 75 1.47 -2.61 -10.86
N ARG A 76 1.52 -3.93 -10.79
CA ARG A 76 0.35 -4.81 -10.94
C ARG A 76 0.25 -5.69 -9.69
N VAL A 77 -0.97 -5.87 -9.21
CA VAL A 77 -1.25 -6.78 -8.09
C VAL A 77 -1.55 -8.16 -8.65
N ASN A 78 -0.89 -9.18 -8.12
CA ASN A 78 -1.27 -10.57 -8.30
C ASN A 78 -1.81 -11.10 -6.97
N ILE A 79 -3.02 -11.65 -6.96
CA ILE A 79 -3.67 -12.16 -5.75
C ILE A 79 -3.87 -13.65 -5.93
N GLU A 80 -3.34 -14.43 -5.00
CA GLU A 80 -3.51 -15.89 -4.96
C GLU A 80 -4.01 -16.29 -3.57
N VAL A 81 -5.03 -17.14 -3.53
CA VAL A 81 -5.56 -17.73 -2.29
C VAL A 81 -5.44 -19.24 -2.43
N THR A 82 -4.56 -19.84 -1.64
CA THR A 82 -4.32 -21.28 -1.63
C THR A 82 -5.12 -21.96 -0.51
N PRO A 83 -5.67 -23.17 -0.75
CA PRO A 83 -6.37 -23.96 0.27
C PRO A 83 -5.46 -24.51 1.36
#